data_AF-A0A8H4YD87-F1
#
_entry.id   AF-A0A8H4YD87-F1
#
_cell.length_a   1.000
_cell.length_b   1.000
_cell.length_c   1.000
_cell.angle_alpha   90.00
_cell.angle_beta   90.00
_cell.angle_gamma   90.00
#
_symmetry.space_group_name_H-M   'P 1'
#
loop_
_entity.id
_entity.type
_entity.pdbx_description
1 polymer ?
#
loop_
_entity_poly.entity_id
_entity_poly.type
_entity_poly.pdbx_seq_one_letter_code
_entity_poly.pdbx_strand_id
1 'polypeptide(L)'
;MPMKNPVTAPWHLDVSHDDVGKLLRGFKPTMMEDRWMFRADEQDAHGNFVVYAHRSWTGDEVLRMSVVLAVSEEVNAAAHTNKHGATITEITWERGEGLFLSTEKEAKELATAVCRGVLGCTL
;
A
#
# COMPACT_ATOMS: atom_id res chain seq x y z
N MET A 1 -6.39 1.71 -15.82
CA MET A 1 -5.87 0.60 -16.65
C MET A 1 -4.84 -0.21 -15.87
N PRO A 2 -4.65 -1.50 -16.16
CA PRO A 2 -3.56 -2.29 -15.58
C PRO A 2 -2.20 -1.81 -16.09
N MET A 3 -1.15 -2.06 -15.30
CA MET A 3 0.24 -1.84 -15.69
C MET A 3 0.61 -2.63 -16.95
N LYS A 4 1.39 -2.02 -17.84
CA LYS A 4 1.88 -2.61 -19.10
C LYS A 4 3.18 -3.39 -18.91
N ASN A 5 4.10 -2.87 -18.10
CA ASN A 5 5.39 -3.49 -17.79
C ASN A 5 5.63 -3.49 -16.26
N PRO A 6 4.84 -4.28 -15.51
CA PRO A 6 4.97 -4.34 -14.07
C PRO A 6 6.26 -5.05 -13.65
N VAL A 7 6.99 -4.45 -12.71
CA VAL A 7 8.14 -5.06 -12.03
C VAL A 7 7.81 -5.20 -10.55
N THR A 8 8.08 -6.37 -9.99
CA THR A 8 7.86 -6.67 -8.57
C THR A 8 9.19 -6.75 -7.84
N ALA A 9 9.24 -6.23 -6.62
CA ALA A 9 10.35 -6.41 -5.69
C ALA A 9 9.85 -6.74 -4.28
N PRO A 10 10.61 -7.52 -3.50
CA PRO A 10 10.28 -7.76 -2.11
C PRO A 10 10.40 -6.47 -1.28
N TRP A 11 9.48 -6.28 -0.35
CA TRP A 11 9.46 -5.11 0.52
C TRP A 11 8.89 -5.43 1.89
N HIS A 12 9.71 -6.02 2.78
CA HIS A 12 9.35 -6.40 4.15
C HIS A 12 9.19 -5.18 5.08
N LEU A 13 8.12 -4.40 4.91
CA LEU A 13 7.81 -3.24 5.74
C LEU A 13 6.69 -3.56 6.72
N ASP A 14 6.97 -3.39 8.02
CA ASP A 14 5.96 -3.58 9.06
C ASP A 14 4.98 -2.42 9.11
N VAL A 15 3.71 -2.78 9.27
CA VAL A 15 2.56 -1.87 9.32
C VAL A 15 1.89 -2.02 10.66
N SER A 16 1.64 -0.89 11.32
CA SER A 16 0.89 -0.87 12.58
C SER A 16 -0.57 -1.31 12.36
N HIS A 17 -1.20 -1.89 13.38
CA HIS A 17 -2.61 -2.26 13.31
C HIS A 17 -3.52 -1.08 12.92
N ASP A 18 -3.21 0.14 13.37
CA ASP A 18 -3.95 1.35 13.02
C ASP A 18 -3.83 1.68 11.52
N ASP A 19 -2.65 1.46 10.93
CA ASP A 19 -2.39 1.73 9.52
C ASP A 19 -2.99 0.66 8.60
N VAL A 20 -3.17 -0.58 9.06
CA VAL A 20 -3.88 -1.63 8.32
C VAL A 20 -5.30 -1.18 7.98
N GLY A 21 -6.02 -0.62 8.96
CA GLY A 21 -7.37 -0.11 8.75
C GLY A 21 -7.43 1.07 7.76
N LYS A 22 -6.37 1.89 7.68
CA LYS A 22 -6.26 2.99 6.72
C LYS A 22 -6.00 2.47 5.30
N LEU A 23 -5.12 1.47 5.15
CA LEU A 23 -4.84 0.81 3.88
C LEU A 23 -6.09 0.12 3.31
N LEU A 24 -6.83 -0.63 4.15
CA LEU A 24 -8.07 -1.31 3.75
C LEU A 24 -9.18 -0.35 3.33
N ARG A 25 -9.34 0.76 4.08
CA ARG A 25 -10.33 1.79 3.74
C ARG A 25 -10.02 2.47 2.41
N GLY A 26 -8.74 2.58 2.09
CA GLY A 26 -8.26 3.29 0.91
C GLY A 26 -8.61 4.78 0.94
N PHE A 27 -8.62 5.40 -0.23
CA PHE A 27 -8.92 6.81 -0.39
C PHE A 27 -9.53 7.06 -1.77
N LYS A 28 -10.70 7.69 -1.77
CA LYS A 28 -11.38 8.12 -2.99
C LYS A 28 -11.22 9.64 -3.14
N PRO A 29 -10.56 10.12 -4.20
CA PRO A 29 -10.39 11.55 -4.46
C PRO A 29 -11.75 12.25 -4.64
N THR A 30 -11.87 13.47 -4.12
CA THR A 30 -13.08 14.30 -4.24
C THR A 30 -12.82 15.65 -4.87
N MET A 31 -11.58 16.13 -4.77
CA MET A 31 -11.12 17.40 -5.33
C MET A 31 -10.17 17.16 -6.51
N MET A 32 -9.99 18.17 -7.36
CA MET A 32 -9.09 18.09 -8.50
C MET A 32 -7.62 17.97 -8.08
N GLU A 33 -7.26 18.49 -6.91
CA GLU A 33 -5.91 18.43 -6.35
C GLU A 33 -5.56 17.05 -5.77
N ASP A 34 -6.56 16.17 -5.56
CA ASP A 34 -6.36 14.83 -5.03
C ASP A 34 -5.77 13.93 -6.12
N ARG A 35 -4.44 13.95 -6.25
CA ARG A 35 -3.73 13.29 -7.37
C ARG A 35 -3.67 11.76 -7.31
N TRP A 36 -4.10 11.18 -6.20
CA TRP A 36 -3.95 9.76 -5.89
C TRP A 36 -5.29 9.18 -5.45
N MET A 37 -5.56 7.94 -5.88
CA MET A 37 -6.67 7.13 -5.41
C MET A 37 -6.11 5.83 -4.87
N PHE A 38 -6.55 5.40 -3.70
CA PHE A 38 -6.18 4.13 -3.10
C PHE A 38 -7.40 3.22 -3.01
N ARG A 39 -7.20 1.96 -3.39
CA ARG A 39 -8.19 0.91 -3.26
C ARG A 39 -7.53 -0.35 -2.72
N ALA A 40 -8.13 -0.97 -1.71
CA ALA A 40 -7.79 -2.33 -1.35
C ALA A 40 -8.74 -3.30 -2.07
N ASP A 41 -8.21 -4.45 -2.45
CA ASP A 41 -9.03 -5.59 -2.84
C ASP A 41 -9.66 -6.26 -1.62
N GLU A 42 -10.59 -7.17 -1.89
CA GLU A 42 -11.16 -8.03 -0.85
C GLU A 42 -10.07 -8.88 -0.20
N GLN A 43 -10.21 -9.07 1.10
CA GLN A 43 -9.29 -9.90 1.86
C GLN A 43 -9.46 -11.37 1.47
N ASP A 44 -8.34 -12.09 1.34
CA ASP A 44 -8.34 -13.53 1.07
C ASP A 44 -8.74 -14.35 2.31
N ALA A 45 -8.76 -15.69 2.19
CA ALA A 45 -9.11 -16.59 3.29
C ALA A 45 -8.18 -16.49 4.52
N HIS A 46 -7.00 -15.90 4.37
CA HIS A 46 -6.01 -15.65 5.41
C HIS A 46 -6.02 -14.19 5.89
N GLY A 47 -6.90 -13.35 5.33
CA GLY A 47 -7.02 -11.93 5.62
C GLY A 47 -6.03 -11.04 4.86
N ASN A 48 -5.18 -11.62 4.01
CA ASN A 48 -4.23 -10.85 3.19
C ASN A 48 -4.97 -10.08 2.11
N PHE A 49 -4.40 -8.98 1.66
CA PHE A 49 -5.02 -8.13 0.66
C PHE A 49 -3.96 -7.42 -0.18
N VAL A 50 -4.40 -6.90 -1.33
CA VAL A 50 -3.57 -6.08 -2.20
C VAL A 50 -4.10 -4.65 -2.15
N VAL A 51 -3.19 -3.69 -1.98
CA VAL A 51 -3.49 -2.26 -2.04
C VAL A 51 -3.00 -1.72 -3.37
N TYR A 52 -3.89 -1.06 -4.10
CA TYR A 52 -3.62 -0.42 -5.37
C TYR A 52 -3.60 1.09 -5.19
N ALA A 53 -2.61 1.75 -5.79
CA ALA A 53 -2.64 3.20 -5.96
C ALA A 53 -2.73 3.57 -7.44
N HIS A 54 -3.69 4.44 -7.73
CA HIS A 54 -4.00 4.91 -9.06
C HIS A 54 -3.82 6.42 -9.19
N ARG A 55 -3.60 6.90 -10.40
CA ARG A 55 -3.82 8.32 -10.74
C ARG A 55 -5.31 8.62 -10.75
N SER A 56 -5.72 9.66 -10.04
CA SER A 56 -7.14 10.00 -9.89
C SER A 56 -7.83 10.40 -11.19
N TRP A 57 -7.12 11.10 -12.08
CA TRP A 57 -7.70 11.64 -13.31
C TRP A 57 -7.64 10.69 -14.52
N THR A 58 -6.76 9.68 -14.52
CA THR A 58 -6.74 8.65 -15.58
C THR A 58 -7.25 7.29 -15.13
N GLY A 59 -7.26 7.02 -13.82
CA GLY A 59 -7.54 5.69 -13.26
C GLY A 59 -6.43 4.68 -13.57
N ASP A 60 -5.25 5.12 -14.00
CA ASP A 60 -4.12 4.23 -14.27
C ASP A 60 -3.49 3.75 -12.97
N GLU A 61 -3.31 2.44 -12.88
CA GLU A 61 -2.56 1.81 -11.81
C GLU A 61 -1.09 2.23 -11.90
N VAL A 62 -0.56 2.77 -10.80
CA VAL A 62 0.83 3.24 -10.72
C VAL A 62 1.67 2.27 -9.91
N LEU A 63 1.10 1.77 -8.82
CA LEU A 63 1.73 0.81 -7.94
C LEU A 63 0.65 -0.07 -7.29
N ARG A 64 1.06 -1.25 -6.87
CA ARG A 64 0.31 -2.09 -5.94
C ARG A 64 1.24 -2.72 -4.92
N MET A 65 0.71 -3.03 -3.75
CA MET A 65 1.45 -3.60 -2.62
C MET A 65 0.71 -4.82 -2.09
N SER A 66 1.42 -5.93 -1.94
CA SER A 66 0.90 -7.14 -1.29
C SER A 66 1.06 -7.00 0.22
N VAL A 67 -0.03 -7.18 0.96
CA VAL A 67 -0.04 -7.00 2.42
C VAL A 67 -0.51 -8.29 3.08
N VAL A 68 0.32 -8.82 3.99
CA VAL A 68 0.04 -10.02 4.78
C VAL A 68 -0.27 -9.60 6.21
N LEU A 69 -1.42 -10.01 6.73
CA LEU A 69 -1.76 -9.72 8.13
C LEU A 69 -0.84 -10.48 9.07
N ALA A 70 -0.44 -9.83 10.16
CA ALA A 70 0.27 -10.53 11.23
C ALA A 70 -0.72 -11.50 11.90
N VAL A 71 -0.41 -12.80 11.87
CA VAL A 71 -1.18 -13.80 12.63
C VAL A 71 -0.87 -13.57 14.10
N SER A 72 -1.83 -12.98 14.83
CA SER A 72 -1.71 -12.85 16.27
C SER A 72 -1.92 -14.23 16.90
N GLU A 73 -0.84 -14.93 17.25
CA GLU A 73 -0.92 -15.98 18.26
C GLU A 73 -1.34 -15.30 19.57
N GLU A 74 -2.54 -15.60 20.06
CA GLU A 74 -3.05 -15.08 21.32
C GLU A 74 -2.15 -15.52 22.48
N VAL A 75 -1.22 -14.66 22.88
CA VAL A 75 -0.62 -14.73 24.22
C VAL A 75 -0.62 -13.34 24.85
N ASN A 76 -1.58 -13.19 25.75
CA ASN A 76 -1.65 -12.25 26.86
C ASN A 76 -1.95 -10.77 26.60
N ALA A 77 -2.87 -10.33 27.45
CA ALA A 77 -3.41 -9.00 27.64
C ALA A 77 -2.36 -7.92 27.93
N ALA A 78 -2.82 -6.67 27.74
CA ALA A 78 -2.27 -5.42 28.28
C ALA A 78 -1.03 -4.84 27.57
N ALA A 79 -1.26 -3.97 26.59
CA ALA A 79 -0.62 -2.64 26.51
C ALA A 79 -1.20 -1.85 25.33
N HIS A 80 -1.39 -0.54 25.51
CA HIS A 80 -1.69 0.45 24.47
C HIS A 80 -0.47 0.69 23.57
N THR A 81 0.17 -0.37 23.08
CA THR A 81 1.29 -0.26 22.15
C THR A 81 0.76 -0.49 20.74
N ASN A 82 1.25 0.30 19.79
CA ASN A 82 1.03 0.13 18.36
C ASN A 82 1.54 -1.27 17.94
N LYS A 83 0.70 -2.30 18.08
CA LYS A 83 1.07 -3.67 17.77
C LYS A 83 1.25 -3.79 16.25
N HIS A 84 2.24 -4.58 15.86
CA HIS A 84 2.47 -5.01 14.48
C HIS A 84 1.19 -5.69 13.96
N GLY A 85 0.54 -5.07 12.98
CA GLY A 85 -0.75 -5.53 12.45
C GLY A 85 -0.65 -6.23 11.11
N ALA A 86 0.33 -5.85 10.28
CA ALA A 86 0.59 -6.48 9.00
C ALA A 86 2.02 -6.22 8.54
N THR A 87 2.45 -6.93 7.50
CA THR A 87 3.70 -6.67 6.79
C THR A 87 3.36 -6.52 5.31
N ILE A 88 3.79 -5.40 4.72
CA ILE A 88 3.90 -5.33 3.26
C ILE A 88 4.98 -6.35 2.89
N THR A 89 4.72 -7.21 1.92
CA THR A 89 5.67 -8.25 1.51
C THR A 89 6.32 -7.92 0.18
N GLU A 90 5.58 -7.25 -0.69
CA GLU A 90 5.99 -6.97 -2.06
C GLU A 90 5.42 -5.65 -2.53
N ILE A 91 6.15 -5.01 -3.45
CA ILE A 91 5.68 -3.87 -4.23
C ILE A 91 5.82 -4.18 -5.71
N THR A 92 4.77 -3.90 -6.48
CA THR A 92 4.79 -3.92 -7.94
C THR A 92 4.57 -2.51 -8.46
N TRP A 93 5.36 -2.08 -9.44
CA TRP A 93 5.20 -0.77 -10.10
C TRP A 93 5.47 -0.88 -11.59
N GLU A 94 4.98 0.10 -12.36
CA GLU A 94 5.22 0.19 -13.80
C GLU A 94 6.67 0.67 -14.06
N ARG A 95 7.50 -0.18 -14.67
CA ARG A 95 8.83 0.21 -15.12
C ARG A 95 8.78 0.64 -16.58
N GLY A 96 9.20 1.88 -16.86
CA GLY A 96 9.36 2.37 -18.22
C GLY A 96 10.50 3.38 -18.31
N GLU A 97 11.18 3.41 -19.46
CA GLU A 97 12.21 4.40 -19.74
C GLU A 97 11.61 5.81 -19.73
N GLY A 98 12.17 6.69 -18.90
CA GLY A 98 11.66 8.06 -18.71
C GLY A 98 10.43 8.19 -17.82
N LEU A 99 9.98 7.11 -17.16
CA LEU A 99 8.93 7.17 -16.15
C LEU A 99 9.50 7.57 -14.78
N PHE A 100 8.63 8.17 -13.97
CA PHE A 100 8.95 8.61 -12.60
C PHE A 100 9.37 7.47 -11.64
N LEU A 101 9.03 6.22 -11.94
CA LEU A 101 9.36 5.05 -11.14
C LEU A 101 10.25 4.08 -11.93
N SER A 102 11.52 4.46 -12.12
CA SER A 102 12.45 3.64 -12.90
C SER A 102 13.13 2.57 -12.01
N THR A 103 13.28 2.86 -10.72
CA THR A 103 14.00 2.02 -9.75
C THR A 103 13.11 1.54 -8.61
N GLU A 104 13.54 0.44 -7.96
CA GLU A 104 12.88 -0.08 -6.75
C GLU A 104 12.86 0.95 -5.60
N LYS A 105 13.96 1.70 -5.45
CA LYS A 105 14.08 2.74 -4.42
C LYS A 105 13.02 3.83 -4.61
N GLU A 106 12.88 4.36 -5.82
CA GLU A 106 11.88 5.38 -6.15
C GLU A 106 10.46 4.86 -5.92
N ALA A 107 10.19 3.59 -6.27
CA ALA A 107 8.89 2.98 -6.04
C ALA A 107 8.54 2.90 -4.55
N LYS A 108 9.48 2.43 -3.72
CA LYS A 108 9.30 2.35 -2.26
C LYS A 108 9.18 3.73 -1.60
N GLU A 109 10.00 4.70 -2.03
CA GLU A 109 9.94 6.08 -1.53
C GLU A 109 8.61 6.75 -1.88
N LEU A 110 8.14 6.60 -3.12
CA LEU A 110 6.85 7.12 -3.53
C LEU A 110 5.73 6.46 -2.73
N ALA A 111 5.67 5.12 -2.70
CA ALA A 111 4.64 4.38 -1.98
C ALA A 111 4.54 4.81 -0.52
N THR A 112 5.69 4.96 0.14
CA THR A 112 5.77 5.46 1.52
C THR A 112 5.24 6.90 1.62
N ALA A 113 5.67 7.79 0.74
CA ALA A 113 5.25 9.20 0.75
C ALA A 113 3.74 9.35 0.51
N VAL A 114 3.16 8.58 -0.41
CA VAL A 114 1.71 8.66 -0.71
C VAL A 114 0.87 7.99 0.37
N CYS A 115 1.32 6.89 0.99
CA CYS A 115 0.61 6.30 2.12
C CYS A 115 0.62 7.24 3.33
N ARG A 116 1.75 7.89 3.62
CA ARG A 116 1.82 8.90 4.69
C ARG A 116 0.96 10.13 4.37
N GLY A 117 1.09 10.68 3.16
CA GLY A 117 0.46 11.95 2.78
C GLY A 117 -1.04 11.85 2.48
N VAL A 118 -1.51 10.72 1.94
CA VAL A 118 -2.91 10.55 1.50
C VAL A 118 -3.71 9.74 2.50
N LEU A 119 -3.15 8.64 3.01
CA LEU A 119 -3.85 7.76 3.96
C LEU A 119 -3.57 8.14 5.42
N GLY A 120 -2.56 8.96 5.70
CA GLY A 120 -2.15 9.29 7.06
C GLY A 120 -1.50 8.10 7.79
N CYS A 121 -0.88 7.18 7.04
CA CYS A 121 -0.17 6.05 7.63
C CYS A 121 1.16 6.47 8.26
N THR A 122 1.64 5.71 9.24
CA THR A 122 2.96 5.88 9.88
C THR A 122 3.90 4.76 9.43
N LEU A 123 3.98 4.57 8.11
CA LEU A 123 4.97 3.71 7.44
C LEU A 123 6.37 4.29 7.55
#